data_AF-A0A1D9M7V6-F1
#
_entry.id   AF-A0A1D9M7V6-F1
#
_cell.length_a   1.000
_cell.length_b   1.000
_cell.length_c   1.000
_cell.angle_alpha   90.00
_cell.angle_beta   90.00
_cell.angle_gamma   90.00
#
_symmetry.space_group_name_H-M   'P 1'
#
loop_
_entity.id
_entity.type
_entity.pdbx_description
1 polymer ?
#
loop_
_entity_poly.entity_id
_entity_poly.type
_entity_poly.pdbx_seq_one_letter_code
_entity_poly.pdbx_strand_id
1 'polypeptide(L)'
;MSSMKRLQALRRIAQIKQDIELARLAALAAEERGIKMEQESLREDLRSAWRVTETAPETGVVAMQFGRWVDQRQTVLAQEAARLSAQLEAQRAASVKALGRAEVMKKLMEKSRNEIAALKSRG
;
A
#
# COMPACT_ATOMS: atom_id res chain seq x y z
N MET A 1 2.58 21.63 32.52
CA MET A 1 1.60 21.10 31.55
C MET A 1 0.74 20.04 32.25
N SER A 2 -0.59 20.17 32.26
CA SER A 2 -1.45 19.16 32.91
C SER A 2 -1.38 17.81 32.19
N SER A 3 -1.58 16.71 32.93
CA SER A 3 -1.55 15.33 32.41
C SER A 3 -2.43 15.17 31.15
N MET A 4 -3.62 15.79 31.17
CA MET A 4 -4.55 15.80 30.05
C MET A 4 -3.98 16.43 28.76
N LYS A 5 -3.24 17.54 28.87
CA LYS A 5 -2.60 18.19 27.71
C LYS A 5 -1.51 17.30 27.09
N ARG A 6 -0.75 16.56 27.92
CA ARG A 6 0.25 15.58 27.44
C ARG A 6 -0.42 14.42 26.72
N LEU A 7 -1.50 13.88 27.29
CA LEU A 7 -2.26 12.79 26.71
C LEU A 7 -2.88 13.16 25.35
N GLN A 8 -3.42 14.38 25.24
CA GLN A 8 -3.95 14.91 23.99
C GLN A 8 -2.86 15.07 22.90
N ALA A 9 -1.67 15.53 23.28
CA ALA A 9 -0.53 15.60 22.37
C ALA A 9 -0.11 14.21 21.89
N LEU A 10 -0.02 13.22 22.79
CA LEU A 10 0.30 11.83 22.44
C LEU A 10 -0.75 11.20 21.52
N ARG A 11 -2.05 11.44 21.76
CA ARG A 11 -3.12 11.01 20.86
C ARG A 11 -2.94 11.60 19.46
N ARG A 12 -2.66 12.91 19.37
CA ARG A 12 -2.46 13.58 18.07
C ARG A 12 -1.27 12.98 17.32
N ILE A 13 -0.16 12.74 18.00
CA ILE A 13 1.03 12.09 17.41
C ILE A 13 0.69 10.67 16.93
N ALA A 14 -0.07 9.90 17.72
CA ALA A 14 -0.47 8.55 17.35
C ALA A 14 -1.37 8.54 16.10
N GLN A 15 -2.30 9.49 16.00
CA GLN A 15 -3.15 9.65 14.82
C GLN A 15 -2.33 9.99 13.58
N ILE A 16 -1.43 10.98 13.66
CA ILE A 16 -0.56 11.35 12.54
C ILE A 16 0.29 10.16 12.08
N LYS A 17 0.84 9.38 13.03
CA LYS A 17 1.60 8.17 12.68
C LYS A 17 0.72 7.13 11.98
N GLN A 18 -0.50 6.92 12.44
CA GLN A 18 -1.46 6.05 11.75
C GLN A 18 -1.70 6.51 10.31
N ASP A 19 -1.97 7.80 10.11
CA ASP A 19 -2.26 8.36 8.79
C ASP A 19 -1.06 8.20 7.84
N ILE A 20 0.16 8.42 8.34
CA ILE A 20 1.41 8.20 7.59
C ILE A 20 1.56 6.74 7.16
N GLU A 21 1.38 5.79 8.08
CA GLU A 21 1.55 4.37 7.75
C GLU A 21 0.48 3.88 6.77
N LEU A 22 -0.76 4.38 6.88
CA LEU A 22 -1.83 4.09 5.92
C LEU A 22 -1.55 4.69 4.54
N ALA A 23 -1.03 5.92 4.48
CA ALA A 23 -0.65 6.55 3.21
C ALA A 23 0.47 5.77 2.51
N ARG A 24 1.48 5.31 3.26
CA ARG A 24 2.54 4.44 2.72
C ARG A 24 2.00 3.11 2.21
N LEU A 25 1.10 2.47 2.98
CA LEU A 25 0.46 1.23 2.54
C LEU A 25 -0.33 1.43 1.24
N ALA A 26 -1.07 2.54 1.13
CA ALA A 26 -1.83 2.88 -0.07
C ALA A 26 -0.91 3.12 -1.29
N ALA A 27 0.23 3.78 -1.09
CA ALA A 27 1.23 3.99 -2.15
C ALA A 27 1.80 2.66 -2.67
N LEU A 28 2.21 1.77 -1.76
CA LEU A 28 2.72 0.44 -2.15
C LEU A 28 1.64 -0.40 -2.86
N ALA A 29 0.38 -0.31 -2.41
CA ALA A 29 -0.73 -1.00 -3.06
C ALA A 29 -1.04 -0.42 -4.45
N ALA A 30 -0.84 0.88 -4.66
CA ALA A 30 -0.97 1.51 -5.97
C ALA A 30 0.14 1.05 -6.93
N GLU A 31 1.38 0.96 -6.44
CA GLU A 31 2.52 0.41 -7.20
C GLU A 31 2.26 -1.05 -7.61
N GLU A 32 1.71 -1.87 -6.71
CA GLU A 32 1.38 -3.27 -7.01
C GLU A 32 0.32 -3.38 -8.12
N ARG A 33 -0.70 -2.51 -8.07
CA ARG A 33 -1.70 -2.44 -9.14
C ARG A 33 -1.08 -1.99 -10.46
N GLY A 34 -0.17 -1.01 -10.43
CA GLY A 34 0.56 -0.55 -11.61
C GLY A 34 1.30 -1.68 -12.30
N ILE A 35 2.06 -2.49 -11.54
CA ILE A 35 2.77 -3.66 -12.08
C ILE A 35 1.80 -4.67 -12.70
N LYS A 36 0.67 -4.98 -12.03
CA LYS A 36 -0.34 -5.91 -12.56
C LYS A 36 -0.97 -5.41 -13.85
N MET A 37 -1.26 -4.11 -13.92
CA MET A 37 -1.81 -3.48 -15.12
C MET A 37 -0.82 -3.52 -16.28
N GLU A 38 0.46 -3.22 -16.03
CA GLU A 38 1.50 -3.29 -17.06
C GLU A 38 1.67 -4.72 -17.57
N GLN A 39 1.67 -5.72 -16.68
CA GLN A 39 1.73 -7.12 -17.09
C GLN A 39 0.55 -7.52 -17.98
N GLU A 40 -0.67 -7.08 -17.68
CA GLU A 40 -1.83 -7.40 -18.53
C GLU A 40 -1.76 -6.66 -19.87
N SER A 41 -1.38 -5.38 -19.86
CA SER A 41 -1.16 -4.61 -21.10
C SER A 41 -0.16 -5.30 -22.02
N LEU A 42 0.97 -5.77 -21.49
CA LEU A 42 1.97 -6.48 -22.29
C LEU A 42 1.43 -7.80 -22.88
N ARG A 43 0.53 -8.50 -22.17
CA ARG A 43 -0.13 -9.70 -22.71
C ARG A 43 -1.10 -9.34 -23.82
N GLU A 44 -1.85 -8.26 -23.67
CA GLU A 44 -2.76 -7.75 -24.70
C GLU A 44 -1.99 -7.32 -25.95
N ASP A 45 -0.91 -6.55 -25.78
CA ASP A 45 -0.05 -6.09 -26.87
C ASP A 45 0.59 -7.27 -27.61
N LEU A 46 1.06 -8.29 -26.89
CA LEU A 46 1.62 -9.49 -27.50
C LEU A 46 0.57 -10.28 -28.30
N ARG A 47 -0.64 -10.45 -27.76
CA ARG A 47 -1.76 -11.07 -28.49
C ARG A 47 -2.10 -10.29 -29.77
N SER A 48 -2.09 -8.95 -29.68
CA SER A 48 -2.35 -8.07 -30.81
C SER A 48 -1.27 -8.22 -31.89
N ALA A 49 0.01 -8.21 -31.49
CA ALA A 49 1.14 -8.39 -32.40
C ALA A 49 1.05 -9.71 -33.18
N TRP A 50 0.69 -10.81 -32.51
CA TRP A 50 0.50 -12.10 -33.17
C TRP A 50 -0.69 -12.10 -34.14
N ARG A 51 -1.79 -11.45 -33.80
CA ARG A 51 -2.95 -11.33 -34.71
C ARG A 51 -2.58 -10.60 -36.01
N VAL A 52 -1.69 -9.60 -35.95
CA VAL A 52 -1.21 -8.91 -37.16
C VAL A 52 -0.44 -9.87 -38.09
N THR A 53 0.27 -10.84 -37.53
CA THR A 53 1.01 -11.82 -38.36
C THR A 53 0.09 -12.76 -39.14
N GLU A 54 -1.16 -12.95 -38.71
CA GLU A 54 -2.14 -13.78 -39.42
C GLU A 54 -2.57 -13.15 -40.74
N THR A 55 -2.58 -11.81 -40.82
CA THR A 55 -2.97 -11.06 -42.02
C THR A 55 -1.78 -10.50 -42.81
N ALA A 56 -0.61 -10.38 -42.18
CA ALA A 56 0.64 -9.91 -42.78
C ALA A 56 1.83 -10.79 -42.31
N PRO A 57 2.03 -11.97 -42.92
CA PRO A 57 3.04 -12.96 -42.48
C PRO A 57 4.47 -12.41 -42.43
N GLU A 58 4.81 -11.43 -43.26
CA GLU A 58 6.10 -10.74 -43.27
C GLU A 58 6.43 -10.03 -41.94
N THR A 59 5.42 -9.74 -41.12
CA THR A 59 5.61 -9.13 -39.79
C THR A 59 5.98 -10.15 -38.71
N GLY A 60 5.98 -11.46 -39.02
CA GLY A 60 6.24 -12.54 -38.07
C GLY A 60 7.57 -12.44 -37.33
N VAL A 61 8.64 -12.03 -38.01
CA VAL A 61 9.97 -11.85 -37.39
C VAL A 61 9.93 -10.74 -36.34
N VAL A 62 9.21 -9.66 -36.61
CA VAL A 62 9.05 -8.53 -35.68
C VAL A 62 8.22 -8.95 -34.46
N ALA A 63 7.12 -9.67 -34.67
CA ALA A 63 6.29 -10.20 -33.58
C ALA A 63 7.07 -11.16 -32.66
N MET A 64 7.93 -12.01 -33.23
CA MET A 64 8.83 -12.88 -32.45
C MET A 64 9.83 -12.09 -31.60
N GLN A 65 10.46 -11.05 -32.17
CA GLN A 65 11.40 -10.19 -31.44
C GLN A 65 10.68 -9.44 -30.31
N PHE A 66 9.50 -8.91 -30.59
CA PHE A 66 8.65 -8.29 -29.59
C PHE A 66 8.28 -9.26 -28.46
N GLY A 67 7.90 -10.50 -28.79
CA GLY A 67 7.63 -11.54 -27.80
C GLY A 67 8.80 -11.80 -26.84
N ARG A 68 10.02 -11.92 -27.37
CA ARG A 68 11.23 -12.08 -26.53
C ARG A 68 11.45 -10.89 -25.61
N TRP A 69 11.20 -9.68 -26.10
CA TRP A 69 11.28 -8.47 -25.28
C TRP A 69 10.21 -8.46 -24.18
N VAL A 70 8.97 -8.84 -24.51
CA VAL A 70 7.87 -8.97 -23.53
C VAL A 70 8.23 -9.98 -22.44
N ASP A 71 8.81 -11.14 -22.78
CA ASP A 71 9.23 -12.14 -21.81
C ASP A 71 10.29 -11.61 -20.82
N GLN A 72 11.27 -10.86 -21.35
CA GLN A 72 12.28 -10.19 -20.52
C GLN A 72 11.63 -9.16 -19.59
N ARG A 73 10.72 -8.33 -20.11
CA ARG A 73 10.02 -7.32 -19.30
C ARG A 73 9.12 -7.97 -18.23
N GLN A 74 8.42 -9.04 -18.55
CA GLN A 74 7.62 -9.80 -17.59
C GLN A 74 8.48 -10.38 -16.45
N THR A 75 9.69 -10.85 -16.77
CA THR A 75 10.64 -11.32 -15.77
C THR A 75 11.05 -10.20 -14.82
N VAL A 76 11.36 -9.01 -15.34
CA VAL A 76 11.68 -7.83 -14.51
C VAL A 76 10.50 -7.43 -13.64
N LEU A 77 9.29 -7.33 -14.20
CA LEU A 77 8.07 -7.00 -13.46
C LEU A 77 7.75 -8.04 -12.37
N ALA A 78 8.04 -9.32 -12.59
CA ALA A 78 7.88 -10.36 -11.58
C ALA A 78 8.86 -10.20 -10.41
N GLN A 79 10.12 -9.82 -10.68
CA GLN A 79 11.09 -9.51 -9.64
C GLN A 79 10.70 -8.27 -8.83
N GLU A 80 10.22 -7.22 -9.50
CA GLU A 80 9.69 -6.02 -8.86
C GLU A 80 8.48 -6.36 -7.97
N ALA A 81 7.53 -7.17 -8.47
CA ALA A 81 6.38 -7.64 -7.70
C ALA A 81 6.79 -8.45 -6.47
N ALA A 82 7.78 -9.34 -6.59
CA ALA A 82 8.30 -10.11 -5.46
C ALA A 82 8.93 -9.19 -4.39
N ARG A 83 9.72 -8.20 -4.81
CA ARG A 83 10.30 -7.19 -3.90
C ARG A 83 9.21 -6.38 -3.19
N LEU A 84 8.19 -5.97 -3.94
CA LEU A 84 7.09 -5.16 -3.43
C LEU A 84 6.21 -5.94 -2.44
N SER A 85 6.00 -7.23 -2.68
CA SER A 85 5.24 -8.12 -1.78
C SER A 85 5.82 -8.13 -0.36
N ALA A 86 7.15 -8.27 -0.24
CA ALA A 86 7.82 -8.21 1.07
C ALA A 86 7.64 -6.84 1.76
N GLN A 87 7.68 -5.75 1.00
CA GLN A 87 7.45 -4.40 1.53
C GLN A 87 6.00 -4.20 1.98
N LEU A 88 5.03 -4.70 1.21
CA LEU A 88 3.61 -4.65 1.55
C LEU A 88 3.32 -5.40 2.85
N GLU A 89 3.86 -6.60 3.03
CA GLU A 89 3.68 -7.35 4.28
C GLU A 89 4.29 -6.64 5.49
N ALA A 90 5.50 -6.11 5.35
CA ALA A 90 6.13 -5.31 6.40
C ALA A 90 5.31 -4.05 6.74
N GLN A 91 4.80 -3.36 5.71
CA GLN A 91 4.00 -2.15 5.88
C GLN A 91 2.61 -2.43 6.45
N ARG A 92 1.99 -3.58 6.11
CA ARG A 92 0.75 -4.05 6.73
C ARG A 92 0.93 -4.23 8.23
N ALA A 93 1.99 -4.92 8.65
CA ALA A 93 2.31 -5.10 10.07
C ALA A 93 2.55 -3.75 10.78
N ALA A 94 3.28 -2.82 10.15
CA ALA A 94 3.50 -1.48 10.67
C ALA A 94 2.19 -0.69 10.84
N SER A 95 1.30 -0.77 9.84
CA SER A 95 0.00 -0.10 9.84
C SER A 95 -0.93 -0.63 10.93
N VAL A 96 -0.99 -1.95 11.12
CA VAL A 96 -1.75 -2.59 12.21
C VAL A 96 -1.26 -2.10 13.58
N LYS A 97 0.06 -2.05 13.77
CA LYS A 97 0.66 -1.55 15.01
C LYS A 97 0.35 -0.07 15.26
N ALA A 98 0.38 0.75 14.21
CA ALA A 98 0.05 2.17 14.31
C ALA A 98 -1.43 2.38 14.68
N LEU A 99 -2.33 1.63 14.05
CA LEU A 99 -3.77 1.64 14.35
C LEU A 99 -4.04 1.23 15.80
N GLY A 100 -3.43 0.13 16.28
CA GLY A 100 -3.57 -0.31 17.67
C GLY A 100 -3.07 0.74 18.67
N ARG A 101 -1.96 1.42 18.39
CA ARG A 101 -1.47 2.52 19.25
C ARG A 101 -2.44 3.70 19.30
N ALA A 102 -2.99 4.10 18.16
CA ALA A 102 -3.98 5.18 18.09
C ALA A 102 -5.25 4.82 18.87
N GLU A 103 -5.72 3.57 18.76
CA GLU A 103 -6.87 3.07 19.50
C GLU A 103 -6.64 3.05 21.02
N VAL A 104 -5.47 2.56 21.48
CA VAL A 104 -5.11 2.60 22.89
C VAL A 104 -5.06 4.03 23.42
N MET A 105 -4.47 4.98 22.66
CA MET A 105 -4.46 6.39 23.07
C MET A 105 -5.86 6.98 23.16
N LYS A 106 -6.78 6.61 22.25
CA LYS A 106 -8.19 7.00 22.31
C LYS A 106 -8.85 6.50 23.60
N LYS A 107 -8.69 5.21 23.92
CA LYS A 107 -9.23 4.59 25.16
C LYS A 107 -8.68 5.24 26.42
N LEU A 108 -7.38 5.53 26.48
CA LEU A 108 -6.76 6.21 27.62
C LEU A 108 -7.31 7.64 27.81
N MET A 109 -7.57 8.37 26.71
CA MET A 109 -8.20 9.69 26.81
C MET A 109 -9.63 9.63 27.34
N GLU A 110 -10.43 8.68 26.87
CA GLU A 110 -11.81 8.49 27.33
C GLU A 110 -11.82 8.16 28.82
N LYS A 111 -10.95 7.24 29.26
CA LYS A 111 -10.79 6.89 30.67
C LYS A 111 -10.41 8.11 31.52
N SER A 112 -9.38 8.86 31.13
CA SER A 112 -8.93 10.04 31.87
C SER A 112 -10.01 11.13 31.94
N ARG A 113 -10.79 11.32 30.87
CA ARG A 113 -11.91 12.26 30.86
C ARG A 113 -13.01 11.85 31.85
N ASN A 114 -13.34 10.57 31.90
CA ASN A 114 -14.35 10.04 32.82
C ASN A 114 -13.92 10.14 34.28
N GLU A 115 -12.64 9.87 34.58
CA GLU A 115 -12.08 10.03 35.93
C GLU A 115 -12.14 11.49 36.40
N ILE A 116 -11.77 12.44 35.54
CA ILE A 116 -11.87 13.88 35.85
C ILE A 116 -13.33 14.30 36.07
N ALA A 117 -14.27 13.80 35.28
CA ALA A 117 -15.69 14.08 35.44
C ALA A 117 -16.25 13.54 36.78
N ALA A 118 -15.88 12.30 37.14
CA ALA A 118 -16.29 11.67 38.39
C ALA A 118 -15.72 12.36 39.64
N LEU A 119 -14.51 12.92 39.55
CA LEU A 119 -13.94 13.73 40.63
C LEU A 119 -14.68 15.06 40.81
N LYS A 120 -15.13 15.68 39.71
CA LYS A 120 -15.90 16.93 39.74
C LYS A 120 -17.34 16.78 40.22
N SER A 121 -17.94 15.59 40.10
CA SER A 121 -19.30 15.33 40.61
C SER A 121 -19.34 14.98 42.10
N ARG A 122 -18.17 14.86 42.75
CA ARG A 122 -18.02 14.45 44.16
C ARG A 122 -17.61 15.59 45.09
N GLY A 123 -17.22 16.75 44.55
CA GLY A 123 -16.92 17.97 45.29
C GLY A 123 -17.96 19.03 44.96
#